data_AF-A0A1R1F3F8-F1
#
_entry.id   AF-A0A1R1F3F8-F1
#
_cell.length_a   1.000
_cell.length_b   1.000
_cell.length_c   1.000
_cell.angle_alpha   90.00
_cell.angle_beta   90.00
_cell.angle_gamma   90.00
#
_symmetry.space_group_name_H-M   'P 1'
#
loop_
_entity.id
_entity.type
_entity.pdbx_description
1 polymer ?
#
loop_
_entity_poly.entity_id
_entity_poly.type
_entity_poly.pdbx_seq_one_letter_code
_entity_poly.pdbx_strand_id
1 'polypeptide(L)'
;MDSFIKKLGLWITAVLLIVVAGATPALAASASGWNVKLVSVQLVKNEHVGNEWYYTASVNGKEVEEGSSVTVKNVSSINLYAYAEEQDKIPDEGKAQKSIKVSTLTKKTQLVEMKVTVTENRGRYSGNQAVWKFTFQLSKK
;
A
#
# COMPACT_ATOMS: atom_id res chain seq x y z
N MET A 1 43.96 -61.35 -12.14
CA MET A 1 42.89 -60.35 -12.00
C MET A 1 43.56 -59.07 -11.52
N ASP A 2 43.92 -58.07 -12.32
CA ASP A 2 43.71 -57.81 -13.74
C ASP A 2 44.94 -57.12 -14.31
N SER A 3 45.24 -57.48 -15.54
CA SER A 3 46.28 -56.91 -16.39
C SER A 3 45.63 -55.89 -17.33
N PHE A 4 46.48 -55.16 -18.04
CA PHE A 4 46.20 -54.49 -19.32
C PHE A 4 45.73 -53.02 -19.30
N ILE A 5 46.75 -52.16 -19.33
CA ILE A 5 46.82 -50.97 -20.18
C ILE A 5 46.21 -51.23 -21.58
N LYS A 6 45.19 -50.46 -21.96
CA LYS A 6 44.78 -50.17 -23.36
C LYS A 6 44.34 -48.71 -23.40
N LYS A 7 45.20 -47.78 -23.85
CA LYS A 7 45.28 -47.25 -25.22
C LYS A 7 43.91 -46.95 -25.88
N LEU A 8 43.75 -45.65 -26.16
CA LEU A 8 43.37 -45.08 -27.45
C LEU A 8 41.87 -44.95 -27.77
N GLY A 9 41.42 -43.69 -27.73
CA GLY A 9 40.62 -43.11 -28.81
C GLY A 9 39.12 -43.20 -28.64
N LEU A 10 38.52 -42.12 -28.12
CA LEU A 10 37.29 -41.62 -28.71
C LEU A 10 37.27 -40.09 -28.58
N TRP A 11 37.57 -39.44 -29.69
CA TRP A 11 37.30 -38.02 -29.90
C TRP A 11 35.79 -37.83 -29.94
N ILE A 12 35.23 -37.10 -28.99
CA ILE A 12 33.91 -36.49 -29.15
C ILE A 12 34.09 -34.99 -29.04
N THR A 13 33.91 -34.35 -30.18
CA THR A 13 33.96 -32.93 -30.46
C THR A 13 33.09 -32.14 -29.49
N ALA A 14 33.70 -31.15 -28.84
CA ALA A 14 33.00 -30.10 -28.14
C ALA A 14 32.16 -29.28 -29.14
N VAL A 15 30.85 -29.25 -28.94
CA VAL A 15 29.99 -28.19 -29.48
C VAL A 15 29.27 -27.57 -28.29
N LEU A 16 29.94 -26.62 -27.66
CA LEU A 16 29.32 -25.73 -26.67
C LEU A 16 28.61 -24.63 -27.47
N LEU A 17 27.32 -24.83 -27.76
CA LEU A 17 26.49 -23.80 -28.38
C LEU A 17 26.14 -22.76 -27.30
N ILE A 18 27.02 -21.78 -27.10
CA ILE A 18 26.70 -20.61 -26.28
C ILE A 18 25.77 -19.72 -27.10
N VAL A 19 24.45 -19.90 -26.92
CA VAL A 19 23.49 -18.87 -27.31
C VAL A 19 23.60 -17.75 -26.29
N VAL A 20 24.45 -16.75 -26.56
CA VAL A 20 24.36 -15.48 -25.86
C VAL A 20 23.11 -14.78 -26.38
N ALA A 21 21.97 -15.09 -25.78
CA ALA A 21 20.79 -14.25 -25.90
C ALA A 21 21.14 -12.91 -25.25
N GLY A 22 21.47 -11.92 -26.08
CA GLY A 22 21.61 -10.53 -25.68
C GLY A 22 20.27 -9.97 -25.25
N ALA A 23 19.80 -10.38 -24.07
CA ALA A 23 18.79 -9.64 -23.34
C ALA A 23 19.48 -8.34 -22.88
N THR A 24 19.38 -7.30 -23.70
CA THR A 24 19.65 -5.96 -23.20
C THR A 24 18.68 -5.73 -22.05
N PRO A 25 19.14 -5.36 -20.84
CA PRO A 25 18.22 -4.92 -19.82
C PRO A 25 17.53 -3.69 -20.39
N ALA A 26 16.24 -3.80 -20.70
CA ALA A 26 15.41 -2.64 -20.91
C ALA A 26 15.55 -1.82 -19.62
N LEU A 27 16.25 -0.69 -19.71
CA LEU A 27 16.23 0.32 -18.66
C LEU A 27 14.76 0.72 -18.53
N ALA A 28 14.06 0.12 -17.58
CA ALA A 28 12.75 0.57 -17.17
C ALA A 28 12.96 2.01 -16.72
N ALA A 29 12.55 2.97 -17.57
CA ALA A 29 12.47 4.35 -17.19
C ALA A 29 11.78 4.39 -15.83
N SER A 30 12.41 5.02 -14.84
CA SER A 30 11.81 5.24 -13.53
C SER A 30 10.52 6.01 -13.75
N ALA A 31 9.40 5.29 -13.89
CA ALA A 31 8.12 5.89 -14.15
C ALA A 31 7.84 6.84 -12.98
N SER A 32 7.79 8.14 -13.28
CA SER A 32 7.43 9.18 -12.32
C SER A 32 6.16 8.76 -11.60
N GLY A 33 6.26 8.57 -10.30
CA GLY A 33 5.18 8.03 -9.49
C GLY A 33 5.21 8.59 -8.08
N TRP A 34 4.17 8.28 -7.33
CA TRP A 34 4.07 8.63 -5.93
C TRP A 34 4.01 7.35 -5.11
N ASN A 35 4.78 7.33 -4.04
CA ASN A 35 4.57 6.38 -2.95
C ASN A 35 3.63 7.05 -1.94
N VAL A 36 2.56 6.35 -1.58
CA VAL A 36 1.57 6.82 -0.62
C VAL A 36 1.55 5.84 0.54
N LYS A 37 2.10 6.26 1.68
CA LYS A 37 2.19 5.48 2.91
C LYS A 37 1.08 5.88 3.87
N LEU A 38 0.40 4.90 4.47
CA LEU A 38 -0.41 5.16 5.66
C LEU A 38 0.53 5.17 6.87
N VAL A 39 0.76 6.34 7.43
CA VAL A 39 1.73 6.54 8.52
C VAL A 39 1.15 6.15 9.85
N SER A 40 -0.09 6.55 10.12
CA SER A 40 -0.73 6.29 11.41
C SER A 40 -2.26 6.23 11.29
N VAL A 41 -2.89 5.42 12.13
CA VAL A 41 -4.33 5.42 12.40
C VAL A 41 -4.57 5.57 13.90
N GLN A 42 -5.28 6.61 14.33
CA GLN A 42 -5.40 6.95 15.76
C GLN A 42 -6.83 7.33 16.13
N LEU A 43 -7.37 6.71 17.18
CA LEU A 43 -8.58 7.20 17.85
C LEU A 43 -8.21 8.42 18.70
N VAL A 44 -8.55 9.62 18.24
CA VAL A 44 -8.14 10.88 18.88
C VAL A 44 -9.21 11.47 19.80
N LYS A 45 -10.45 10.99 19.70
CA LYS A 45 -11.57 11.35 20.56
C LYS A 45 -12.51 10.16 20.64
N ASN A 46 -12.99 9.84 21.85
CA ASN A 46 -14.04 8.84 22.04
C ASN A 46 -14.96 9.27 23.19
N GLU A 47 -16.12 9.82 22.86
CA GLU A 47 -17.14 10.20 23.84
C GLU A 47 -18.04 9.01 24.19
N HIS A 48 -17.46 7.88 24.61
CA HIS A 48 -18.22 6.67 24.95
C HIS A 48 -19.03 6.05 23.80
N VAL A 49 -18.58 6.20 22.55
CA VAL A 49 -19.26 5.56 21.40
C VAL A 49 -19.08 4.04 21.41
N GLY A 50 -17.90 3.57 21.83
CA GLY A 50 -17.63 2.15 21.93
C GLY A 50 -16.17 1.83 22.20
N ASN A 51 -15.84 0.54 22.24
CA ASN A 51 -14.50 0.06 22.59
C ASN A 51 -13.96 -1.01 21.64
N GLU A 52 -14.77 -1.52 20.72
CA GLU A 52 -14.35 -2.48 19.72
C GLU A 52 -14.38 -1.80 18.35
N TRP A 53 -13.24 -1.77 17.68
CA TRP A 53 -13.08 -0.91 16.51
C TRP A 53 -12.45 -1.65 15.35
N TYR A 54 -13.04 -1.46 14.18
CA TYR A 54 -12.47 -1.81 12.89
C TYR A 54 -12.13 -0.54 12.11
N TYR A 55 -11.05 -0.59 11.34
CA TYR A 55 -10.69 0.48 10.43
C TYR A 55 -10.07 -0.08 9.15
N THR A 56 -10.25 0.65 8.05
CA THR A 56 -9.54 0.38 6.80
C THR A 56 -9.27 1.68 6.05
N ALA A 57 -8.30 1.64 5.15
CA ALA A 57 -7.89 2.76 4.32
C ALA A 57 -7.54 2.27 2.93
N SER A 58 -7.75 3.10 1.92
CA SER A 58 -7.31 2.78 0.56
C SER A 58 -6.75 3.99 -0.18
N VAL A 59 -5.86 3.71 -1.13
CA VAL A 59 -5.26 4.66 -2.06
C VAL A 59 -5.62 4.23 -3.47
N ASN A 60 -6.36 5.06 -4.20
CA ASN A 60 -6.90 4.75 -5.52
C ASN A 60 -7.64 3.40 -5.57
N GLY A 61 -8.41 3.10 -4.51
CA GLY A 61 -9.17 1.86 -4.37
C GLY A 61 -8.34 0.63 -3.99
N LYS A 62 -7.03 0.77 -3.79
CA LYS A 62 -6.16 -0.30 -3.26
C LYS A 62 -6.02 -0.14 -1.76
N GLU A 63 -6.41 -1.16 -1.01
CA GLU A 63 -6.26 -1.16 0.44
C GLU A 63 -4.80 -0.94 0.86
N VAL A 64 -4.61 -0.22 1.96
CA VAL A 64 -3.31 0.06 2.54
C VAL A 64 -3.39 -0.08 4.06
N GLU A 65 -2.54 -0.95 4.58
CA GLU A 65 -2.38 -1.13 6.02
C GLU A 65 -1.50 -0.04 6.63
N GLU A 66 -1.64 0.16 7.95
CA GLU A 66 -0.79 1.08 8.69
C GLU A 66 0.68 0.65 8.59
N GLY A 67 1.57 1.62 8.34
CA GLY A 67 2.99 1.36 8.10
C GLY A 67 3.32 0.94 6.66
N SER A 68 2.33 0.50 5.88
CA SER A 68 2.48 0.04 4.49
C SER A 68 2.26 1.16 3.47
N SER A 69 2.63 0.91 2.21
CA SER A 69 2.51 1.91 1.13
C SER A 69 2.03 1.34 -0.19
N VAL A 70 1.31 2.17 -0.94
CA VAL A 70 0.88 1.90 -2.31
C VAL A 70 1.64 2.82 -3.25
N THR A 71 2.21 2.25 -4.31
CA THR A 71 2.79 3.04 -5.41
C THR A 71 1.73 3.32 -6.46
N VAL A 72 1.55 4.60 -6.80
CA VAL A 72 0.66 5.05 -7.87
C VAL A 72 1.48 5.70 -8.99
N LYS A 73 1.20 5.32 -10.24
CA LYS A 73 1.93 5.78 -11.43
C LYS A 73 0.94 6.32 -12.45
N ASN A 74 1.34 7.34 -13.20
CA ASN A 74 0.57 7.89 -14.32
C ASN A 74 -0.87 8.30 -13.94
N VAL A 75 -1.06 8.84 -12.73
CA VAL A 75 -2.37 9.32 -12.25
C VAL A 75 -2.39 10.85 -12.22
N SER A 76 -3.52 11.44 -12.57
CA SER A 76 -3.76 12.88 -12.45
C SER A 76 -4.14 13.29 -11.02
N SER A 77 -4.71 12.36 -10.26
CA SER A 77 -5.07 12.53 -8.85
C SER A 77 -4.76 11.29 -8.01
N ILE A 78 -4.54 11.54 -6.72
CA ILE A 78 -4.42 10.53 -5.67
C ILE A 78 -5.69 10.60 -4.82
N ASN A 79 -6.48 9.54 -4.84
CA ASN A 79 -7.73 9.40 -4.11
C ASN A 79 -7.46 8.60 -2.84
N LEU A 80 -7.71 9.22 -1.70
CA LEU A 80 -7.57 8.62 -0.38
C LEU A 80 -8.94 8.32 0.18
N TYR A 81 -9.07 7.17 0.83
CA TYR A 81 -10.25 6.73 1.55
C TYR A 81 -9.84 6.26 2.95
N ALA A 82 -10.67 6.59 3.94
CA ALA A 82 -10.54 6.14 5.31
C ALA A 82 -11.92 5.78 5.86
N TYR A 83 -11.96 4.71 6.64
CA TYR A 83 -13.17 4.14 7.25
C TYR A 83 -12.89 3.71 8.68
N ALA A 84 -13.86 3.92 9.56
CA ALA A 84 -13.85 3.40 10.91
C ALA A 84 -15.26 2.95 11.30
N GLU A 85 -15.34 1.86 12.06
CA GLU A 85 -16.58 1.23 12.49
C GLU A 85 -16.43 0.72 13.93
N GLU A 86 -17.43 1.03 14.75
CA GLU A 86 -17.61 0.42 16.06
C GLU A 86 -18.26 -0.98 15.86
N GLN A 87 -17.66 -2.03 16.42
CA GLN A 87 -18.01 -3.43 16.18
C GLN A 87 -19.10 -3.97 17.11
N ASP A 88 -20.20 -3.25 17.26
CA ASP A 88 -21.39 -3.71 17.99
C ASP A 88 -22.35 -4.55 17.14
N LYS A 89 -23.41 -5.07 17.78
CA LYS A 89 -24.52 -5.77 17.10
C LYS A 89 -25.15 -4.93 15.98
N ILE A 90 -25.19 -3.62 16.16
CA ILE A 90 -25.58 -2.65 15.14
C ILE A 90 -24.40 -1.70 15.01
N PRO A 91 -23.53 -1.88 14.01
CA PRO A 91 -22.35 -1.06 13.87
C PRO A 91 -22.67 0.41 13.65
N ASP A 92 -21.89 1.27 14.29
CA ASP A 92 -21.82 2.70 13.96
C ASP A 92 -20.57 2.96 13.12
N GLU A 93 -20.76 3.58 11.96
CA GLU A 93 -19.69 3.76 10.96
C GLU A 93 -19.43 5.22 10.60
N GLY A 94 -18.22 5.47 10.10
CA GLY A 94 -17.81 6.76 9.57
C GLY A 94 -16.85 6.59 8.40
N LYS A 95 -16.89 7.53 7.45
CA LYS A 95 -15.97 7.54 6.29
C LYS A 95 -15.50 8.93 5.91
N ALA A 96 -14.30 8.99 5.35
CA ALA A 96 -13.73 10.19 4.78
C ALA A 96 -13.07 9.89 3.43
N GLN A 97 -13.20 10.83 2.49
CA GLN A 97 -12.61 10.74 1.16
C GLN A 97 -11.90 12.05 0.81
N LYS A 98 -10.76 11.96 0.12
CA LYS A 98 -10.02 13.11 -0.36
C LYS A 98 -9.35 12.83 -1.69
N SER A 99 -9.58 13.68 -2.68
CA SER A 99 -8.88 13.62 -3.98
C SER A 99 -7.86 14.75 -4.08
N ILE A 100 -6.62 14.40 -4.36
CA ILE A 100 -5.49 15.33 -4.43
C ILE A 100 -4.94 15.33 -5.85
N LYS A 101 -5.02 16.47 -6.54
CA LYS A 101 -4.44 16.63 -7.87
C LYS A 101 -2.92 16.56 -7.78
N VAL A 102 -2.28 15.67 -8.55
CA VAL A 102 -0.82 15.49 -8.54
C VAL A 102 -0.08 16.77 -8.92
N SER A 103 -0.65 17.59 -9.81
CA SER A 103 -0.09 18.88 -10.21
C SER A 103 0.02 19.90 -9.07
N THR A 104 -0.71 19.71 -7.98
CA THR A 104 -0.67 20.60 -6.80
C THR A 104 0.40 20.17 -5.77
N LEU A 105 0.98 18.98 -5.93
CA LEU A 105 2.00 18.46 -5.04
C LEU A 105 3.38 19.01 -5.43
N THR A 106 3.80 20.06 -4.73
CA THR A 106 5.08 20.75 -4.98
C THR A 106 6.22 20.23 -4.11
N LYS A 107 5.91 19.66 -2.95
CA LYS A 107 6.90 19.14 -2.00
C LYS A 107 7.32 17.71 -2.35
N LYS A 108 8.58 17.38 -2.08
CA LYS A 108 9.10 15.99 -2.20
C LYS A 108 8.32 15.02 -1.31
N THR A 109 7.88 15.50 -0.15
CA THR A 109 7.08 14.76 0.82
C THR A 109 6.01 15.67 1.41
N GLN A 110 4.78 15.18 1.52
CA GLN A 110 3.65 15.90 2.09
C GLN A 110 2.81 14.97 2.96
N LEU A 111 2.44 15.43 4.16
CA LEU A 111 1.48 14.75 5.02
C LEU A 111 0.06 15.21 4.71
N VAL A 112 -0.87 14.28 4.76
CA VAL A 112 -2.29 14.51 4.59
C VAL A 112 -3.03 13.83 5.72
N GLU A 113 -3.63 14.62 6.59
CA GLU A 113 -4.51 14.10 7.64
C GLU A 113 -5.95 14.04 7.14
N MET A 114 -6.64 12.95 7.49
CA MET A 114 -8.07 12.74 7.27
C MET A 114 -8.71 12.38 8.60
N LYS A 115 -9.82 13.04 8.92
CA LYS A 115 -10.63 12.73 10.11
C LYS A 115 -11.88 11.97 9.69
N VAL A 116 -12.10 10.83 10.33
CA VAL A 116 -13.33 10.04 10.23
C VAL A 116 -14.08 10.24 11.54
N THR A 117 -15.36 10.60 11.46
CA THR A 117 -16.23 10.76 12.64
C THR A 117 -17.27 9.65 12.62
N VAL A 118 -17.32 8.87 13.70
CA VAL A 118 -18.34 7.86 13.96
C VAL A 118 -19.30 8.47 14.99
N THR A 119 -20.60 8.42 14.73
CA THR A 119 -21.63 9.00 15.61
C THR A 119 -22.59 7.91 16.04
N GLU A 120 -22.75 7.73 17.35
CA GLU A 120 -23.66 6.73 17.89
C GLU A 120 -25.10 7.06 17.53
N ASN A 121 -25.77 6.15 16.83
CA ASN A 121 -27.09 6.44 16.28
C ASN A 121 -28.26 5.99 17.18
N ARG A 122 -27.98 5.31 18.31
CA ARG A 122 -28.96 4.68 19.21
C ARG A 122 -28.51 4.75 20.67
N GLY A 123 -29.37 4.27 21.58
CA GLY A 123 -28.98 4.05 22.97
C GLY A 123 -28.86 5.31 23.83
N ARG A 124 -28.29 5.12 25.03
CA ARG A 124 -28.14 6.19 26.06
C ARG A 124 -27.19 7.29 25.61
N TYR A 125 -26.25 6.96 24.74
CA TYR A 125 -25.16 7.82 24.31
C TYR A 125 -25.36 8.30 22.86
N SER A 126 -26.55 8.12 22.29
CA SER A 126 -26.89 8.61 20.94
C SER A 126 -26.49 10.08 20.75
N GLY A 127 -25.81 10.34 19.63
CA GLY A 127 -25.23 11.64 19.29
C GLY A 127 -23.78 11.82 19.75
N ASN A 128 -23.26 10.96 20.63
CA ASN A 128 -21.85 10.97 21.00
C ASN A 128 -20.97 10.62 19.80
N GLN A 129 -19.72 11.11 19.83
CA GLN A 129 -18.80 10.97 18.72
C GLN A 129 -17.45 10.36 19.10
N ALA A 130 -16.98 9.49 18.21
CA ALA A 130 -15.60 9.07 18.14
C ALA A 130 -14.96 9.66 16.88
N VAL A 131 -13.72 10.14 17.00
CA VAL A 131 -12.98 10.71 15.89
C VAL A 131 -11.69 9.93 15.69
N TRP A 132 -11.54 9.36 14.51
CA TRP A 132 -10.35 8.69 14.04
C TRP A 132 -9.54 9.60 13.12
N LYS A 133 -8.23 9.64 13.31
CA LYS A 133 -7.28 10.40 12.48
C LYS A 133 -6.39 9.44 11.71
N PHE A 134 -6.48 9.51 10.38
CA PHE A 134 -5.64 8.81 9.43
C PHE A 134 -4.61 9.78 8.87
N THR A 135 -3.33 9.43 8.96
CA THR A 135 -2.24 10.27 8.43
C THR A 135 -1.58 9.56 7.26
N PHE A 136 -1.70 10.13 6.06
CA PHE A 136 -1.01 9.64 4.87
C PHE A 136 0.23 10.48 4.60
N GLN A 137 1.30 9.84 4.13
CA GLN A 137 2.47 10.51 3.58
C GLN A 137 2.54 10.24 2.07
N LEU A 138 2.53 11.31 1.29
CA LEU A 138 2.73 11.27 -0.15
C LEU A 138 4.18 11.67 -0.44
N SER A 139 4.94 10.80 -1.09
CA SER A 139 6.32 11.07 -1.50
C SER A 139 6.55 10.78 -2.98
N LYS A 140 7.34 11.63 -3.64
CA LYS A 140 7.73 11.43 -5.03
C LYS A 140 8.75 10.28 -5.11
N LYS A 141 8.54 9.34 -6.03
CA LYS A 141 9.46 8.24 -6.33
C LYS A 141 10.46 8.63 -7.42
#